data_AF-A0A0F2MFX6-F1
#
_entry.id   AF-A0A0F2MFX6-F1
#
_cell.length_a   1.000
_cell.length_b   1.000
_cell.length_c   1.000
_cell.angle_alpha   90.00
_cell.angle_beta   90.00
_cell.angle_gamma   90.00
#
_symmetry.space_group_name_H-M   'P 1'
#
loop_
_entity.id
_entity.type
_entity.pdbx_description
1 polymer ?
#
loop_
_entity_poly.entity_id
_entity_poly.type
_entity_poly.pdbx_seq_one_letter_code
_entity_poly.pdbx_strand_id
1 'polypeptide(L)'
;MANPSPQARDNIVIHGVDVQPHTQCAHWHSDRDIIAIRHKCCGDFYACISCHEALADHPSTCWPKTERATVPVVLCGRCRRQWTIAEYMACNNACPGCQAAFNPGCARHYDLYFEM
;
A
#
# COMPACT_ATOMS: atom_id res chain seq x y z
N MET A 1 14.34 -31.39 -7.15
CA MET A 1 13.26 -30.42 -6.85
C MET A 1 13.90 -29.22 -6.17
N ALA A 2 14.32 -28.23 -6.96
CA ALA A 2 14.90 -27.01 -6.41
C ALA A 2 13.76 -26.09 -5.98
N ASN A 3 13.63 -25.88 -4.67
CA ASN A 3 12.71 -24.91 -4.11
C ASN A 3 13.33 -23.53 -4.37
N PRO A 4 12.70 -22.61 -5.12
CA PRO A 4 13.29 -21.32 -5.38
C PRO A 4 13.42 -20.55 -4.06
N SER A 5 14.65 -20.15 -3.74
CA SER A 5 15.01 -19.30 -2.60
C SER A 5 14.08 -18.09 -2.51
N PRO A 6 13.72 -17.61 -1.29
CA PRO A 6 12.94 -16.39 -1.16
C PRO A 6 13.74 -15.26 -1.80
N GLN A 7 13.19 -14.71 -2.87
CA GLN A 7 13.74 -13.63 -3.68
C GLN A 7 14.27 -12.52 -2.76
N ALA A 8 15.44 -11.99 -3.12
CA ALA A 8 16.09 -10.89 -2.43
C ALA A 8 15.06 -9.82 -2.06
N ARG A 9 14.88 -9.60 -0.76
CA ARG A 9 13.95 -8.61 -0.25
C ARG A 9 14.54 -7.25 -0.56
N ASP A 10 14.11 -6.64 -1.66
CA ASP A 10 14.27 -5.21 -1.85
C ASP A 10 13.80 -4.54 -0.55
N ASN A 11 14.69 -3.79 0.10
CA ASN A 11 14.40 -3.13 1.36
C ASN A 11 13.48 -1.92 1.08
N ILE A 12 12.23 -2.20 0.75
CA ILE A 12 11.22 -1.19 0.45
C ILE A 12 10.94 -0.43 1.74
N VAL A 13 11.35 0.83 1.78
CA VAL A 13 11.09 1.75 2.88
C VAL A 13 9.61 2.11 2.90
N ILE A 14 9.02 2.13 4.09
CA ILE A 14 7.65 2.57 4.32
C ILE A 14 7.71 3.73 5.30
N HIS A 15 7.21 4.86 4.86
CA HIS A 15 7.18 6.09 5.63
C HIS A 15 5.90 6.17 6.46
N GLY A 16 6.01 6.74 7.66
CA GLY A 16 4.87 6.99 8.52
C GLY A 16 5.28 7.28 9.96
N VAL A 17 4.29 7.67 10.75
CA VAL A 17 4.44 7.93 12.18
C VAL A 17 4.26 6.60 12.92
N ASP A 18 5.27 6.20 13.69
CA ASP A 18 5.31 4.96 14.48
C ASP A 18 4.97 3.68 13.69
N VAL A 19 5.58 3.53 12.51
CA VAL A 19 5.33 2.41 11.60
C VAL A 19 5.71 1.08 12.25
N GLN A 20 4.73 0.17 12.31
CA GLN A 20 4.90 -1.19 12.79
C GLN A 20 5.38 -2.14 11.65
N PRO A 21 5.85 -3.35 11.98
CA PRO A 21 6.41 -4.26 10.97
C PRO A 21 5.48 -4.61 9.81
N HIS A 22 4.16 -4.60 10.03
CA HIS A 22 3.16 -4.90 9.00
C HIS A 22 2.50 -3.65 8.40
N THR A 23 3.12 -2.47 8.49
CA THR A 23 2.64 -1.17 7.97
C THR A 23 1.61 -0.41 8.78
N GLN A 24 1.15 -0.90 9.94
CA GLN A 24 0.33 -0.09 10.84
C GLN A 24 1.08 1.19 11.21
N CYS A 25 0.34 2.27 11.49
CA CYS A 25 0.91 3.54 11.93
C CYS A 25 0.08 4.13 13.08
N ALA A 26 0.54 5.25 13.65
CA ALA A 26 -0.18 5.93 14.72
C ALA A 26 -1.65 6.28 14.37
N HIS A 27 -1.96 6.50 13.08
CA HIS A 27 -3.32 6.83 12.62
C HIS A 27 -4.22 5.59 12.46
N TRP A 28 -3.68 4.48 11.96
CA TRP A 28 -4.42 3.24 11.65
C TRP A 28 -3.59 2.02 12.07
N HIS A 29 -4.06 1.28 13.09
CA HIS A 29 -3.26 0.24 13.74
C HIS A 29 -4.03 -1.01 14.17
N SER A 30 -5.14 -1.31 13.51
CA SER A 30 -5.77 -2.63 13.64
C SER A 30 -4.91 -3.73 13.00
N ASP A 31 -5.23 -4.99 13.31
CA ASP A 31 -4.63 -6.16 12.67
C ASP A 31 -4.85 -6.22 11.15
N ARG A 32 -5.75 -5.38 10.62
CA ARG A 32 -6.10 -5.30 9.19
C ARG A 32 -5.46 -4.09 8.49
N ASP A 33 -4.83 -3.18 9.22
CA ASP A 33 -4.14 -2.01 8.63
C ASP A 33 -2.74 -2.43 8.15
N ILE A 34 -2.73 -3.35 7.18
CA ILE A 34 -1.55 -4.08 6.72
C ILE A 34 -1.16 -3.79 5.27
N ILE A 35 -1.58 -2.65 4.75
CA ILE A 35 -1.17 -2.19 3.42
C ILE A 35 -0.48 -0.83 3.53
N ALA A 36 0.50 -0.60 2.65
CA ALA A 36 1.05 0.71 2.37
C ALA A 36 0.71 1.10 0.93
N ILE A 37 0.56 2.40 0.68
CA ILE A 37 0.21 2.94 -0.63
C ILE A 37 1.39 3.77 -1.16
N ARG A 38 1.75 3.55 -2.43
CA ARG A 38 2.68 4.37 -3.18
C ARG A 38 1.98 5.65 -3.59
N HIS A 39 2.50 6.80 -3.19
CA HIS A 39 1.93 8.10 -3.57
C HIS A 39 2.41 8.51 -4.96
N LYS A 40 1.50 9.05 -5.81
CA LYS A 40 1.82 9.43 -7.19
C LYS A 40 2.82 10.59 -7.26
N CYS A 41 2.76 11.51 -6.31
CA CYS A 41 3.58 12.71 -6.27
C CYS A 41 5.08 12.43 -6.10
N CYS A 42 5.45 11.45 -5.28
CA CYS A 42 6.85 11.15 -4.93
C CYS A 42 7.32 9.73 -5.28
N GLY A 43 6.40 8.79 -5.48
CA GLY A 43 6.75 7.38 -5.72
C GLY A 43 7.11 6.59 -4.46
N ASP A 44 7.05 7.22 -3.28
CA ASP A 44 7.34 6.57 -2.00
C ASP A 44 6.11 5.86 -1.43
N PHE A 45 6.37 4.81 -0.64
CA PHE A 45 5.32 4.12 0.11
C PHE A 45 5.10 4.77 1.46
N TYR A 46 3.85 5.14 1.75
CA TYR A 46 3.41 5.57 3.07
C TYR A 46 2.41 4.57 3.66
N ALA A 47 2.41 4.44 4.98
CA ALA A 47 1.43 3.63 5.70
C ALA A 47 -0.02 4.10 5.46
N CYS A 48 -0.23 5.41 5.33
CA CYS A 48 -1.53 6.00 4.99
C CYS A 48 -1.39 7.45 4.49
N ILE A 49 -2.48 8.03 3.98
CA ILE A 49 -2.57 9.43 3.52
C ILE A 49 -2.18 10.42 4.61
N SER A 50 -2.67 10.26 5.84
CA SER A 50 -2.32 11.14 6.95
C SER A 50 -0.83 11.04 7.35
N CYS A 51 -0.18 9.91 7.09
CA CYS A 51 1.27 9.81 7.24
C CYS A 51 2.02 10.58 6.16
N HIS A 52 1.53 10.57 4.92
CA HIS A 52 2.07 11.41 3.86
C HIS A 52 1.89 12.90 4.18
N GLU A 53 0.67 13.32 4.53
CA GLU A 53 0.37 14.71 4.90
C GLU A 53 1.23 15.22 6.08
N ALA A 54 1.58 14.35 7.03
CA ALA A 54 2.38 14.71 8.18
C ALA A 54 3.89 14.81 7.90
N LEU A 55 4.40 14.08 6.91
CA LEU A 55 5.84 13.87 6.73
C LEU A 55 6.39 14.37 5.38
N ALA A 56 5.55 14.42 4.35
CA ALA A 56 5.93 14.98 3.05
C ALA A 56 5.85 16.51 3.09
N ASP A 57 6.73 17.16 2.35
CA ASP A 57 6.77 18.62 2.18
C ASP A 57 5.89 19.11 1.02
N HIS A 58 5.06 18.22 0.46
CA HIS A 58 4.21 18.47 -0.70
C HIS A 58 2.85 17.76 -0.57
N PRO A 59 1.81 18.25 -1.27
CA PRO A 59 0.50 17.60 -1.26
C PRO A 59 0.51 16.28 -2.05
N SER A 60 -0.37 15.36 -1.64
CA SER A 60 -0.62 14.12 -2.40
C SER A 60 -1.31 14.42 -3.74
N THR A 61 -1.03 13.59 -4.74
CA THR A 61 -1.73 13.60 -6.03
C THR A 61 -2.33 12.23 -6.33
N CYS A 62 -3.45 12.23 -7.05
CA CYS A 62 -4.13 10.99 -7.41
C CYS A 62 -3.46 10.30 -8.60
N TRP A 63 -3.43 8.97 -8.56
CA TRP A 63 -3.04 8.15 -9.71
C TRP A 63 -4.14 8.21 -10.79
N PRO A 64 -3.75 8.41 -12.06
CA PRO A 64 -4.72 8.51 -13.14
C PRO A 64 -5.32 7.15 -13.52
N LYS A 65 -6.55 7.17 -14.04
CA LYS A 65 -7.24 5.93 -14.48
C LYS A 65 -6.44 5.12 -15.49
N THR A 66 -5.69 5.78 -16.36
CA THR A 66 -4.85 5.18 -17.41
C THR A 66 -3.71 4.33 -16.86
N GLU A 67 -3.30 4.52 -15.61
CA GLU A 67 -2.18 3.79 -14.98
C GLU A 67 -2.64 2.69 -14.01
N ARG A 68 -3.96 2.48 -13.85
CA ARG A 68 -4.51 1.55 -12.84
C ARG A 68 -4.00 0.11 -12.96
N ALA A 69 -3.68 -0.34 -14.17
CA ALA A 69 -3.28 -1.72 -14.45
C ALA A 69 -1.78 -1.89 -14.72
N THR A 70 -0.98 -0.82 -14.66
CA THR A 70 0.41 -0.85 -15.13
C THR A 70 1.44 -0.66 -14.02
N VAL A 71 1.09 0.08 -12.97
CA VAL A 71 2.03 0.41 -11.89
C VAL A 71 1.63 -0.30 -10.59
N PRO A 72 2.56 -1.00 -9.90
CA PRO A 72 2.32 -1.48 -8.54
C PRO A 72 2.22 -0.29 -7.58
N VAL A 73 1.06 -0.13 -6.93
CA VAL A 73 0.74 1.03 -6.08
C VAL A 73 0.48 0.62 -4.63
N VAL A 74 0.14 -0.64 -4.38
CA VAL A 74 -0.13 -1.11 -3.02
C VAL A 74 0.91 -2.16 -2.65
N LEU A 75 1.32 -2.16 -1.39
CA LEU A 75 2.23 -3.15 -0.82
C LEU A 75 1.58 -3.82 0.39
N CYS A 76 1.67 -5.15 0.47
CA CYS A 76 1.27 -5.91 1.65
C CYS A 76 2.36 -5.89 2.73
N GLY A 77 2.01 -5.47 3.94
CA GLY A 77 2.88 -5.51 5.11
C GLY A 77 3.33 -6.92 5.50
N ARG A 78 2.49 -7.93 5.28
CA ARG A 78 2.80 -9.32 5.66
C ARG A 78 3.76 -10.01 4.70
N CYS A 79 3.47 -9.99 3.40
CA CYS A 79 4.26 -10.75 2.42
C CYS A 79 5.10 -9.88 1.48
N ARG A 80 5.02 -8.56 1.61
CA ARG A 80 5.75 -7.57 0.79
C ARG A 80 5.41 -7.58 -0.69
N ARG A 81 4.46 -8.40 -1.13
CA ARG A 81 3.96 -8.37 -2.51
C ARG A 81 3.38 -6.99 -2.80
N GLN A 82 3.76 -6.45 -3.95
CA GLN A 82 3.16 -5.25 -4.51
C GLN A 82 2.10 -5.63 -5.55
N TRP A 83 1.08 -4.79 -5.70
CA TRP A 83 0.04 -4.97 -6.72
C TRP A 83 -0.48 -3.64 -7.25
N THR A 84 -1.06 -3.70 -8.43
CA THR A 84 -1.65 -2.56 -9.15
C THR A 84 -2.95 -2.07 -8.51
N ILE A 85 -3.42 -0.89 -8.88
CA ILE A 85 -4.71 -0.36 -8.42
C ILE A 85 -5.86 -1.26 -8.88
N ALA A 86 -5.78 -1.79 -10.10
CA ALA A 86 -6.77 -2.72 -10.64
C ALA A 86 -6.87 -4.00 -9.79
N GLU A 87 -5.72 -4.59 -9.43
CA GLU A 87 -5.68 -5.75 -8.52
C GLU A 87 -6.21 -5.38 -7.12
N TYR A 88 -5.85 -4.20 -6.60
CA TYR A 88 -6.33 -3.72 -5.30
C TYR A 88 -7.86 -3.64 -5.26
N MET A 89 -8.47 -3.06 -6.29
CA MET A 89 -9.93 -2.92 -6.40
C MET A 89 -10.64 -4.27 -6.61
N ALA A 90 -9.96 -5.29 -7.16
CA ALA A 90 -10.55 -6.59 -7.47
C ALA A 90 -10.34 -7.67 -6.39
N CYS A 91 -9.45 -7.46 -5.42
CA CYS A 91 -8.98 -8.52 -4.51
C CYS A 91 -9.87 -8.80 -3.29
N ASN A 92 -11.06 -8.20 -3.21
CA ASN A 92 -12.03 -8.41 -2.13
C ASN A 92 -11.45 -8.28 -0.71
N ASN A 93 -10.58 -7.28 -0.51
CA ASN A 93 -9.92 -6.99 0.75
C ASN A 93 -8.99 -8.10 1.28
N ALA A 94 -8.48 -8.96 0.39
CA ALA A 94 -7.51 -10.00 0.72
C ALA A 94 -6.27 -9.87 -0.17
N CYS A 95 -5.09 -9.96 0.45
CA CYS A 95 -3.83 -9.91 -0.28
C CYS A 95 -3.75 -11.01 -1.36
N PRO A 96 -3.58 -10.69 -2.66
CA PRO A 96 -3.45 -11.71 -3.71
C PRO A 96 -2.26 -12.66 -3.55
N GLY A 97 -1.24 -12.26 -2.77
CA GLY A 97 -0.04 -13.07 -2.52
C GLY A 97 -0.14 -14.01 -1.32
N CYS A 98 -0.72 -13.58 -0.20
CA CYS A 98 -0.73 -14.35 1.05
C CYS A 98 -2.12 -14.51 1.69
N GLN A 99 -3.18 -14.00 1.05
CA GLN A 99 -4.56 -14.08 1.50
C GLN A 99 -4.86 -13.43 2.86
N ALA A 100 -3.91 -12.67 3.42
CA ALA A 100 -4.17 -11.87 4.61
C ALA A 100 -5.25 -10.82 4.31
N ALA A 101 -6.26 -10.80 5.18
CA ALA A 101 -7.31 -9.80 5.13
C ALA A 101 -6.74 -8.43 5.52
N PHE A 102 -7.10 -7.40 4.77
CA PHE A 102 -6.80 -6.02 5.10
C PHE A 102 -8.09 -5.21 5.29
N ASN A 103 -7.95 -3.96 5.75
CA ASN A 103 -9.07 -3.16 6.20
C ASN A 103 -10.00 -2.78 5.03
N PRO A 104 -11.26 -3.26 5.00
CA PRO A 104 -12.21 -2.88 3.94
C PRO A 104 -12.59 -1.39 3.99
N GLY A 105 -12.38 -0.74 5.13
CA GLY A 105 -12.58 0.68 5.31
C GLY A 105 -11.64 1.55 4.47
N CYS A 106 -10.52 1.01 3.97
CA CYS A 106 -9.61 1.72 3.05
C CYS A 106 -10.32 2.16 1.74
N ALA A 107 -11.37 1.44 1.32
CA ALA A 107 -12.15 1.81 0.14
C ALA A 107 -12.83 3.17 0.23
N ARG A 108 -13.05 3.67 1.45
CA ARG A 108 -13.64 5.01 1.69
C ARG A 108 -12.67 6.16 1.38
N HIS A 109 -11.41 5.86 1.11
CA HIS A 109 -10.36 6.84 0.84
C HIS A 109 -9.81 6.75 -0.58
N TYR A 110 -10.46 5.99 -1.48
CA TYR A 110 -9.92 5.80 -2.83
C TYR A 110 -9.74 7.10 -3.60
N ASP A 111 -10.66 8.04 -3.44
CA ASP A 111 -10.60 9.39 -4.02
C ASP A 111 -9.39 10.22 -3.57
N LEU A 112 -8.80 9.90 -2.41
CA LEU A 112 -7.57 10.54 -1.92
C LEU A 112 -6.29 10.01 -2.59
N TYR A 113 -6.35 8.85 -3.25
CA TYR A 113 -5.20 8.22 -3.90
C TYR A 113 -5.37 8.02 -5.41
N PHE A 114 -6.60 7.89 -5.89
CA PHE A 114 -6.92 7.45 -7.26
C PHE A 114 -8.00 8.36 -7.84
N GLU A 115 -7.87 8.68 -9.13
CA GLU A 115 -9.01 9.21 -9.88
C GLU A 115 -10.10 8.14 -9.94
N MET A 116 -11.33 8.44 -9.49
CA MET A 116 -12.43 7.47 -9.36
C MET A 116 -13.32 7.38 -10.58
#